data_AF-A0A0A9YLE0-F1
#
_entry.id   AF-A0A0A9YLE0-F1
#
_cell.length_a   1.000
_cell.length_b   1.000
_cell.length_c   1.000
_cell.angle_alpha   90.00
_cell.angle_beta   90.00
_cell.angle_gamma   90.00
#
_symmetry.space_group_name_H-M   'P 1'
#
loop_
_entity.id
_entity.type
_entity.pdbx_description
1 polymer ?
#
loop_
_entity_poly.entity_id
_entity_poly.type
_entity_poly.pdbx_seq_one_letter_code
_entity_poly.pdbx_strand_id
1 'polypeptide(L)'
;MLSDHGWTMLKPQPEPSSTTYCYVHPGDPETSEGDSNVHRTRIKLSNGIIPSHIKVDVLPKKKVFVESWSIILVLLLLFTSYVLLAMLYFELKTTKSELKTLENLIKSLGKWEPDEVPRSGMSVASALINQNSQDTRSTNAGDPTTVSPPASSTERDKREADSFMNHGFPLLAHYKGGLPESVVNEGGLISPWFKDKYASGEFALKNTTFKEAKGSVVVPEAGLYFIYAQVYYLTRNVSNSYSITLKHESGLEIPLATCSSPPNEQGESSCYTATARALKKDDKLQLRQRERNRHILLRQGQTFLGLVLLSPSPSFK
;
A
#
# COMPACT_ATOMS: atom_id res chain seq x y z
N MET A 1 2.41 -72.17 32.04
CA MET A 1 2.71 -71.64 30.70
C MET A 1 1.45 -71.02 30.14
N LEU A 2 1.65 -69.95 29.38
CA LEU A 2 0.75 -69.34 28.39
C LEU A 2 -0.15 -68.19 28.86
N SER A 3 0.24 -67.06 28.28
CA SER A 3 -0.43 -65.78 28.11
C SER A 3 -1.54 -65.85 27.07
N ASP A 4 -2.43 -64.86 27.16
CA ASP A 4 -3.18 -64.19 26.08
C ASP A 4 -4.35 -64.91 25.38
N HIS A 5 -5.57 -64.37 25.58
CA HIS A 5 -6.28 -63.49 24.62
C HIS A 5 -7.80 -63.44 24.94
N GLY A 6 -8.43 -62.26 24.84
CA GLY A 6 -9.88 -62.15 24.53
C GLY A 6 -10.72 -61.22 25.42
N TRP A 7 -11.23 -60.15 24.82
CA TRP A 7 -12.07 -59.07 25.37
C TRP A 7 -13.43 -59.50 25.98
N THR A 8 -14.02 -58.69 26.89
CA THR A 8 -15.42 -58.17 26.75
C THR A 8 -15.88 -57.12 27.79
N MET A 9 -16.51 -56.08 27.23
CA MET A 9 -17.63 -55.21 27.65
C MET A 9 -17.67 -54.41 28.98
N LEU A 10 -17.85 -53.09 28.78
CA LEU A 10 -18.26 -52.06 29.73
C LEU A 10 -19.64 -52.34 30.35
N LYS A 11 -19.78 -52.10 31.66
CA LYS A 11 -21.05 -51.77 32.32
C LYS A 11 -20.94 -50.38 32.96
N PRO A 12 -21.94 -49.49 32.78
CA PRO A 12 -21.82 -48.08 33.16
C PRO A 12 -21.96 -47.89 34.68
N GLN A 13 -21.16 -46.97 35.23
CA GLN A 13 -21.35 -46.44 36.58
C GLN A 13 -22.50 -45.42 36.60
N PRO A 14 -23.37 -45.42 37.63
CA PRO A 14 -24.44 -44.44 37.77
C PRO A 14 -23.91 -43.05 38.19
N GLU A 15 -24.50 -42.01 37.61
CA GLU A 15 -24.22 -40.59 37.83
C GLU A 15 -24.38 -40.13 39.30
N PRO A 16 -23.61 -39.12 39.75
CA PRO A 16 -23.95 -38.31 40.92
C PRO A 16 -24.70 -37.04 40.47
N SER A 17 -25.98 -37.15 40.12
CA SER A 17 -26.84 -36.00 39.82
C SER A 17 -27.80 -35.69 40.97
N SER A 18 -27.28 -35.14 42.08
CA SER A 18 -28.13 -34.42 43.05
C SER A 18 -27.42 -33.16 43.54
N THR A 19 -27.69 -32.04 42.85
CA THR A 19 -27.29 -30.71 43.35
C THR A 19 -28.34 -30.25 44.36
N THR A 20 -27.95 -30.11 45.62
CA THR A 20 -28.83 -29.58 46.67
C THR A 20 -28.76 -28.05 46.68
N TYR A 21 -29.91 -27.38 46.67
CA TYR A 21 -30.03 -25.91 46.72
C TYR A 21 -30.70 -25.49 48.03
N CYS A 22 -30.20 -24.43 48.65
CA CYS A 22 -30.87 -23.75 49.77
C CYS A 22 -31.45 -22.42 49.30
N TYR A 23 -32.56 -22.00 49.90
CA TYR A 23 -33.20 -20.71 49.65
C TYR A 23 -33.14 -19.87 50.93
N VAL A 24 -32.70 -18.62 50.82
CA VAL A 24 -32.70 -17.66 51.94
C VAL A 24 -33.84 -16.68 51.70
N HIS A 25 -34.75 -16.55 52.67
CA HIS A 25 -35.84 -15.57 52.65
C HIS A 25 -35.43 -14.34 53.47
N PRO A 26 -35.52 -13.12 52.93
CA PRO A 26 -35.28 -11.90 53.69
C PRO A 26 -36.60 -11.49 54.38
N GLY A 27 -36.89 -12.04 55.56
CA GLY A 27 -38.05 -11.67 56.37
C GLY A 27 -38.37 -12.69 57.46
N ASP A 28 -38.98 -12.24 58.55
CA ASP A 28 -39.44 -13.11 59.64
C ASP A 28 -40.52 -14.10 59.15
N PRO A 29 -40.53 -15.35 59.67
CA PRO A 29 -41.27 -16.45 59.07
C PRO A 29 -42.80 -16.40 59.25
N GLU A 30 -43.36 -15.44 59.99
CA GLU A 30 -44.80 -15.44 60.31
C GLU A 30 -45.67 -14.52 59.45
N THR A 31 -45.10 -13.76 58.51
CA THR A 31 -45.91 -12.87 57.67
C THR A 31 -45.44 -12.86 56.22
N SER A 32 -45.77 -13.88 55.44
CA SER A 32 -45.85 -13.73 53.97
C SER A 32 -46.60 -14.89 53.31
N GLU A 33 -47.88 -15.05 53.67
CA GLU A 33 -48.81 -15.70 52.75
C GLU A 33 -49.20 -14.66 51.68
N GLY A 34 -48.58 -14.74 50.50
CA GLY A 34 -49.11 -14.10 49.30
C GLY A 34 -48.34 -12.92 48.69
N ASP A 35 -47.01 -12.94 48.63
CA ASP A 35 -46.28 -11.98 47.78
C ASP A 35 -45.37 -12.68 46.76
N SER A 36 -45.70 -12.53 45.48
CA SER A 36 -45.13 -13.31 44.35
C SER A 36 -43.82 -12.74 43.79
N ASN A 37 -43.23 -11.73 44.45
CA ASN A 37 -42.03 -11.03 43.96
C ASN A 37 -40.84 -11.10 44.92
N VAL A 38 -40.66 -12.21 45.63
CA VAL A 38 -39.47 -12.41 46.47
C VAL A 38 -38.27 -12.81 45.60
N HIS A 39 -37.26 -11.94 45.51
CA HIS A 39 -35.98 -12.24 44.84
C HIS A 39 -35.28 -13.40 45.55
N ARG A 40 -35.32 -14.60 44.94
CA ARG A 40 -34.56 -15.77 45.38
C ARG A 40 -33.16 -15.77 44.80
N THR A 41 -32.14 -15.65 45.64
CA THR A 41 -30.75 -15.87 45.24
C THR A 41 -30.40 -17.35 45.42
N ARG A 42 -30.01 -18.04 44.34
CA ARG A 42 -29.53 -19.43 44.38
C ARG A 42 -28.05 -19.47 44.73
N ILE A 43 -27.69 -20.20 45.76
CA ILE A 43 -26.29 -20.48 46.11
C ILE A 43 -26.04 -21.98 45.88
N LYS A 44 -25.03 -22.30 45.07
CA LYS A 44 -24.63 -23.68 44.76
C LYS A 44 -23.54 -24.11 45.74
N LEU A 45 -23.81 -25.16 46.51
CA LEU A 45 -22.85 -25.72 47.46
C LEU A 45 -22.01 -26.79 46.76
N SER A 46 -20.68 -26.73 46.90
CA SER A 46 -19.76 -27.60 46.19
C SER A 46 -19.73 -29.03 46.72
N ASN A 47 -19.99 -29.27 48.01
CA ASN A 47 -19.75 -30.58 48.66
C ASN A 47 -20.92 -31.11 49.52
N GLY A 48 -22.15 -30.61 49.35
CA GLY A 48 -23.33 -31.15 50.04
C GLY A 48 -23.41 -30.92 51.57
N ILE A 49 -22.45 -30.24 52.18
CA ILE A 49 -22.46 -29.89 53.60
C ILE A 49 -22.99 -28.46 53.77
N ILE A 50 -24.04 -28.30 54.57
CA ILE A 50 -24.68 -27.00 54.86
C ILE A 50 -23.99 -26.39 56.09
N PRO A 51 -23.32 -25.22 55.99
CA PRO A 51 -22.74 -24.54 57.14
C PRO A 51 -23.83 -23.94 58.04
N SER A 52 -23.63 -24.00 59.37
CA SER A 52 -24.62 -23.57 60.38
C SER A 52 -24.85 -22.05 60.44
N HIS A 53 -23.93 -21.25 59.90
CA HIS A 53 -24.07 -19.80 59.83
C HIS A 53 -23.55 -19.26 58.50
N ILE A 54 -24.41 -18.56 57.75
CA ILE A 54 -24.05 -17.83 56.54
C ILE A 54 -24.18 -16.35 56.84
N LYS A 55 -23.05 -15.62 56.88
CA LYS A 55 -23.05 -14.16 56.94
C LYS A 55 -23.23 -13.61 55.53
N VAL A 56 -24.31 -12.88 55.30
CA VAL A 56 -24.58 -12.18 54.03
C VAL A 56 -24.38 -10.68 54.28
N ASP A 57 -23.25 -10.16 53.80
CA ASP A 57 -23.00 -8.71 53.83
C ASP A 57 -23.69 -8.05 52.61
N VAL A 58 -24.78 -7.34 52.85
CA VAL A 58 -25.48 -6.56 51.82
C VAL A 58 -24.78 -5.21 51.68
N LEU A 59 -23.93 -5.08 50.66
CA LEU A 59 -23.33 -3.79 50.30
C LEU A 59 -24.43 -2.81 49.83
N PRO A 60 -24.46 -1.57 50.33
CA PRO A 60 -25.48 -0.60 49.93
C PRO A 60 -25.35 -0.28 48.43
N LYS A 61 -26.49 -0.27 47.72
CA LYS A 61 -26.59 0.18 46.32
C LYS A 61 -25.93 1.55 46.18
N LYS A 62 -24.82 1.64 45.44
CA LYS A 62 -24.29 2.91 44.95
C LYS A 62 -25.40 3.59 44.15
N LYS A 63 -25.89 4.73 44.64
CA LYS A 63 -26.70 5.65 43.83
C LYS A 63 -25.88 5.95 42.58
N VAL A 64 -26.42 5.64 41.41
CA VAL A 64 -25.85 6.07 40.13
C VAL A 64 -26.02 7.58 40.07
N PHE A 65 -25.07 8.28 40.67
CA PHE A 65 -24.85 9.69 40.47
C PHE A 65 -24.30 9.79 39.05
N VAL A 66 -25.14 10.12 38.07
CA VAL A 66 -24.67 10.48 36.74
C VAL A 66 -23.85 11.76 36.95
N GLU A 67 -22.55 11.61 37.09
CA GLU A 67 -21.62 12.71 37.28
C GLU A 67 -21.82 13.69 36.13
N SER A 68 -22.08 14.95 36.46
CA SER A 68 -22.20 16.07 35.52
C SER A 68 -21.07 16.13 34.47
N TRP A 69 -19.95 15.47 34.76
CA TRP A 69 -18.80 15.25 33.88
C TRP A 69 -19.14 14.52 32.58
N SER A 70 -20.06 13.54 32.60
CA SER A 70 -20.44 12.82 31.37
C SER A 70 -21.16 13.73 30.37
N ILE A 71 -21.99 14.66 30.84
CA ILE A 71 -22.68 15.63 29.99
C ILE A 71 -21.67 16.65 29.43
N ILE A 72 -20.75 17.12 30.26
CA ILE A 72 -19.68 18.04 29.86
C ILE A 72 -18.78 17.42 28.78
N LEU A 73 -18.43 16.13 28.92
CA LEU A 73 -17.66 15.39 27.91
C LEU A 73 -18.41 15.28 26.58
N VAL A 74 -19.71 14.99 26.61
CA VAL A 74 -20.52 14.94 25.39
C VAL A 74 -20.59 16.31 24.72
N LEU A 75 -20.78 17.39 25.48
CA LEU A 75 -20.79 18.75 24.93
C LEU A 75 -19.43 19.15 24.35
N LEU A 76 -18.32 18.76 24.99
CA LEU A 76 -16.96 18.96 24.46
C LEU A 76 -16.73 18.18 23.15
N LEU A 77 -17.24 16.96 23.05
CA LEU A 77 -17.17 16.16 21.82
C LEU A 77 -17.98 16.80 20.68
N LEU A 78 -19.20 17.28 20.98
CA LEU A 78 -20.02 17.99 20.00
C LEU A 78 -19.36 19.30 19.55
N PHE A 79 -18.77 20.05 20.50
CA PHE A 79 -18.07 21.29 20.18
C PHE A 79 -16.82 21.05 19.33
N THR A 80 -16.00 20.07 19.68
CA THR A 80 -14.80 19.71 18.89
C THR A 80 -15.18 19.20 17.50
N SER A 81 -16.24 18.39 17.39
CA SER A 81 -16.80 17.97 16.09
C SER A 81 -17.26 19.17 15.24
N TYR A 82 -17.96 20.14 15.84
CA TYR A 82 -18.38 21.36 15.17
C TYR A 82 -17.19 22.20 14.69
N VAL A 83 -16.15 22.37 15.52
CA VAL A 83 -14.94 23.11 15.15
C VAL A 83 -14.19 22.40 14.01
N LEU A 84 -14.04 21.08 14.06
CA LEU A 84 -13.43 20.31 12.97
C LEU A 84 -14.21 20.44 11.65
N LEU A 85 -15.55 20.39 11.74
CA LEU A 85 -16.41 20.58 10.57
C LEU A 85 -16.27 22.00 9.99
N ALA A 86 -16.17 23.02 10.84
CA ALA A 86 -15.94 24.40 10.43
C ALA A 86 -14.57 24.60 9.76
N MET A 87 -13.52 23.96 10.29
CA MET A 87 -12.18 23.97 9.68
C MET A 87 -12.19 23.29 8.31
N LEU A 88 -12.79 22.11 8.19
CA LEU A 88 -12.98 21.42 6.90
C LEU A 88 -13.76 22.27 5.90
N TYR A 89 -14.82 22.94 6.35
CA TYR A 89 -15.61 23.85 5.51
C TYR A 89 -14.79 25.06 5.05
N PHE A 90 -13.94 25.61 5.92
CA PHE A 90 -13.06 26.72 5.58
C PHE A 90 -12.03 26.32 4.52
N GLU A 91 -11.35 25.18 4.70
CA GLU A 91 -10.40 24.65 3.71
C GLU A 91 -11.09 24.37 2.36
N LEU A 92 -12.31 23.82 2.39
CA LEU A 92 -13.12 23.60 1.19
C LEU A 92 -13.49 24.92 0.49
N LYS A 93 -13.76 25.99 1.27
CA LYS A 93 -14.06 27.32 0.73
C LYS A 93 -12.83 27.96 0.11
N THR A 94 -11.66 27.83 0.75
CA THR A 94 -10.37 28.32 0.25
C THR A 94 -10.03 27.63 -1.07
N THR A 95 -10.05 26.30 -1.10
CA THR A 95 -9.79 25.51 -2.32
C THR A 95 -10.79 25.82 -3.44
N LYS A 96 -12.08 26.03 -3.13
CA LYS A 96 -13.08 26.46 -4.12
C LYS A 96 -12.80 27.85 -4.68
N SER A 97 -12.24 28.77 -3.88
CA SER A 97 -11.87 30.11 -4.35
C SER A 97 -10.67 30.07 -5.29
N GLU A 98 -9.66 29.25 -4.97
CA GLU A 98 -8.49 29.04 -5.82
C GLU A 98 -8.86 28.39 -7.15
N LEU A 99 -9.80 27.43 -7.13
CA LEU A 99 -10.33 26.80 -8.34
C LEU A 99 -11.00 27.83 -9.27
N LYS A 100 -11.79 28.77 -8.72
CA LYS A 100 -12.41 29.85 -9.50
C LYS A 100 -11.39 30.83 -10.06
N THR A 101 -10.36 31.15 -9.28
CA THR A 101 -9.26 32.01 -9.76
C THR A 101 -8.53 31.33 -10.91
N LEU A 102 -8.26 30.03 -10.80
CA LEU A 102 -7.61 29.26 -11.85
C LEU A 102 -8.49 29.14 -13.10
N GLU A 103 -9.80 28.91 -12.94
CA GLU A 103 -10.76 28.88 -14.05
C GLU A 103 -10.81 30.23 -14.78
N ASN A 104 -10.79 31.35 -14.04
CA ASN A 104 -10.72 32.68 -14.63
C ASN A 104 -9.39 32.94 -15.36
N LEU A 105 -8.27 32.43 -14.82
CA LEU A 105 -6.96 32.52 -15.48
C LEU A 105 -6.93 31.69 -16.77
N ILE A 106 -7.44 30.47 -16.76
CA ILE A 106 -7.57 29.62 -17.96
C ILE A 106 -8.46 30.30 -19.00
N LYS A 107 -9.56 30.91 -18.58
CA LYS A 107 -10.47 31.65 -19.47
C LYS A 107 -9.84 32.94 -20.03
N SER A 108 -8.89 33.54 -19.30
CA SER A 108 -8.09 34.67 -19.78
C SER A 108 -6.99 34.24 -20.77
N LEU A 109 -6.38 33.06 -20.55
CA LEU A 109 -5.36 32.48 -21.42
C LEU A 109 -5.96 31.91 -22.72
N GLY A 110 -7.18 31.35 -22.68
CA GLY A 110 -7.91 30.90 -23.87
C GLY A 110 -8.42 32.01 -24.79
N LYS A 111 -8.10 33.29 -24.48
CA LYS A 111 -8.44 34.46 -25.31
C LYS A 111 -7.28 34.96 -26.16
N TRP A 112 -6.13 34.28 -26.13
CA TRP A 112 -5.01 34.52 -27.04
C TRP A 112 -5.01 33.47 -28.16
N GLU A 113 -5.60 33.83 -29.29
CA GLU A 113 -5.33 33.20 -30.59
C GLU A 113 -3.94 33.69 -31.04
N PRO A 114 -2.96 32.82 -31.35
CA PRO A 114 -1.74 33.26 -32.00
C PRO A 114 -1.99 33.36 -33.50
N ASP A 115 -2.18 34.59 -33.97
CA ASP A 115 -1.89 34.94 -35.35
C ASP A 115 -0.40 34.67 -35.65
N GLU A 116 -0.18 34.09 -36.83
CA GLU A 116 1.06 33.81 -37.56
C GLU A 116 2.39 34.33 -36.98
N VAL A 117 3.35 33.43 -36.72
CA VAL A 117 4.79 33.78 -36.67
C VAL A 117 5.65 32.71 -37.39
N PRO A 118 6.67 33.13 -38.17
CA PRO A 118 7.27 32.32 -39.23
C PRO A 118 8.32 31.31 -38.76
N ARG A 119 8.41 30.23 -39.54
CA ARG A 119 9.39 29.15 -39.46
C ARG A 119 10.79 29.62 -39.87
N SER A 120 11.62 30.07 -38.93
CA SER A 120 13.08 30.07 -39.10
C SER A 120 13.81 30.17 -37.75
N GLY A 121 14.54 29.11 -37.39
CA GLY A 121 15.54 29.16 -36.32
C GLY A 121 15.48 27.99 -35.36
N MET A 122 16.11 26.87 -35.74
CA MET A 122 16.84 25.98 -34.82
C MET A 122 17.58 24.92 -35.65
N SER A 123 18.83 25.25 -36.00
CA SER A 123 19.83 24.31 -36.50
C SER A 123 21.17 24.69 -35.88
N VAL A 124 21.34 24.37 -34.59
CA VAL A 124 22.63 24.44 -33.90
C VAL A 124 22.68 23.31 -32.85
N ALA A 125 22.74 22.06 -33.30
CA ALA A 125 23.05 20.92 -32.41
C ALA A 125 23.78 19.76 -33.11
N SER A 126 24.33 19.97 -34.31
CA SER A 126 25.00 18.92 -35.11
C SER A 126 26.45 19.23 -35.46
N ALA A 127 27.04 20.29 -34.90
CA ALA A 127 28.40 20.74 -35.25
C ALA A 127 29.54 20.21 -34.35
N LEU A 128 29.31 19.24 -33.46
CA LEU A 128 30.35 18.79 -32.50
C LEU A 128 30.75 17.30 -32.57
N ILE A 129 30.34 16.53 -33.58
CA ILE A 129 30.68 15.09 -33.63
C ILE A 129 31.62 14.69 -34.78
N ASN A 130 31.99 15.59 -35.69
CA ASN A 130 32.78 15.22 -36.88
C ASN A 130 34.20 15.80 -36.92
N GLN A 131 34.97 15.63 -35.84
CA GLN A 131 36.43 15.79 -35.87
C GLN A 131 37.11 14.62 -35.15
N ASN A 132 37.15 13.46 -35.82
CA ASN A 132 38.25 12.49 -35.69
C ASN A 132 37.95 11.32 -36.60
N SER A 133 38.41 11.37 -37.85
CA SER A 133 38.71 10.20 -38.70
C SER A 133 39.21 10.67 -40.06
N GLN A 134 40.44 11.18 -40.12
CA GLN A 134 41.20 11.28 -41.37
C GLN A 134 42.68 11.39 -41.01
N ASP A 135 43.37 10.25 -40.97
CA ASP A 135 44.77 10.14 -41.39
C ASP A 135 45.20 8.68 -41.40
N THR A 136 45.16 8.05 -42.57
CA THR A 136 46.31 7.36 -43.18
C THR A 136 45.90 6.75 -44.53
N ARG A 137 46.57 7.20 -45.59
CA ARG A 137 46.47 6.66 -46.95
C ARG A 137 47.85 6.14 -47.32
N SER A 138 47.98 4.85 -47.67
CA SER A 138 48.97 4.43 -48.66
C SER A 138 48.60 3.09 -49.32
N THR A 139 48.28 3.20 -50.61
CA THR A 139 48.70 2.36 -51.75
C THR A 139 48.75 0.84 -51.61
N ASN A 140 47.90 0.13 -52.37
CA ASN A 140 48.32 -0.59 -53.58
C ASN A 140 47.12 -1.11 -54.40
N ALA A 141 47.33 -1.17 -55.71
CA ALA A 141 46.37 -1.48 -56.76
C ALA A 141 46.18 -2.99 -57.00
N GLY A 142 44.97 -3.39 -57.41
CA GLY A 142 44.66 -4.71 -57.95
C GLY A 142 43.15 -4.96 -58.09
N ASP A 143 42.65 -4.82 -59.33
CA ASP A 143 41.48 -5.41 -60.02
C ASP A 143 40.06 -5.51 -59.36
N PRO A 144 38.96 -5.39 -60.15
CA PRO A 144 37.63 -5.09 -59.64
C PRO A 144 36.80 -6.33 -59.36
N THR A 145 36.40 -6.50 -58.11
CA THR A 145 35.23 -7.31 -57.77
C THR A 145 34.24 -6.44 -57.02
N THR A 146 33.16 -6.10 -57.71
CA THR A 146 31.97 -5.43 -57.23
C THR A 146 31.45 -6.13 -55.96
N VAL A 147 31.73 -5.55 -54.80
CA VAL A 147 31.00 -5.84 -53.56
C VAL A 147 30.64 -4.50 -52.93
N SER A 148 29.37 -4.15 -53.04
CA SER A 148 28.75 -3.00 -52.40
C SER A 148 28.99 -3.06 -50.88
N PRO A 149 29.42 -1.97 -50.22
CA PRO A 149 29.41 -1.92 -48.76
C PRO A 149 27.96 -1.96 -48.25
N PRO A 150 27.66 -2.62 -47.11
CA PRO A 150 26.31 -2.67 -46.59
C PRO A 150 25.91 -1.28 -46.05
N ALA A 151 25.18 -0.53 -46.86
CA ALA A 151 24.40 0.62 -46.42
C ALA A 151 23.19 0.12 -45.60
N SER A 152 23.40 -0.33 -44.36
CA SER A 152 22.28 -0.87 -43.58
C SER A 152 22.31 -0.68 -42.06
N SER A 153 23.45 -0.33 -41.44
CA SER A 153 23.49 -0.07 -39.99
C SER A 153 23.19 1.40 -39.66
N THR A 154 23.95 2.33 -40.24
CA THR A 154 23.88 3.76 -39.87
C THR A 154 22.57 4.45 -40.24
N GLU A 155 21.92 4.06 -41.34
CA GLU A 155 20.58 4.56 -41.67
C GLU A 155 19.49 3.94 -40.80
N ARG A 156 19.64 2.68 -40.39
CA ARG A 156 18.67 2.00 -39.53
C ARG A 156 18.71 2.58 -38.12
N ASP A 157 19.91 2.79 -37.58
CA ASP A 157 20.12 3.40 -36.26
C ASP A 157 19.58 4.85 -36.22
N LYS A 158 19.76 5.61 -37.30
CA LYS A 158 19.18 6.96 -37.43
C LYS A 158 17.65 6.93 -37.49
N ARG A 159 17.05 6.04 -38.28
CA ARG A 159 15.59 5.90 -38.37
C ARG A 159 14.98 5.45 -37.04
N GLU A 160 15.68 4.63 -36.28
CA GLU A 160 15.25 4.19 -34.95
C GLU A 160 15.33 5.32 -33.92
N ALA A 161 16.39 6.12 -33.95
CA ALA A 161 16.54 7.32 -33.11
C ALA A 161 15.50 8.40 -33.46
N ASP A 162 15.26 8.66 -34.74
CA ASP A 162 14.26 9.64 -35.20
C ASP A 162 12.83 9.17 -34.87
N SER A 163 12.56 7.86 -34.96
CA SER A 163 11.30 7.25 -34.51
C SER A 163 11.11 7.44 -33.01
N PHE A 164 12.15 7.16 -32.21
CA PHE A 164 12.14 7.32 -30.75
C PHE A 164 11.79 8.75 -30.31
N MET A 165 12.37 9.76 -30.96
CA MET A 165 12.10 11.17 -30.68
C MET A 165 10.70 11.61 -31.13
N ASN A 166 10.15 10.99 -32.18
CA ASN A 166 8.80 11.27 -32.66
C ASN A 166 7.69 10.62 -31.81
N HIS A 167 8.01 9.65 -30.95
CA HIS A 167 7.03 8.93 -30.15
C HIS A 167 6.76 9.48 -28.74
N GLY A 168 7.40 10.60 -28.35
CA GLY A 168 7.08 11.30 -27.09
C GLY A 168 7.52 10.56 -25.83
N PHE A 169 8.62 9.80 -25.91
CA PHE A 169 9.27 9.19 -24.75
C PHE A 169 10.21 10.18 -24.03
N PRO A 170 10.52 9.98 -22.73
CA PRO A 170 10.10 8.88 -21.86
C PRO A 170 8.65 9.00 -21.36
N LEU A 171 8.03 7.87 -21.00
CA LEU A 171 6.68 7.85 -20.40
C LEU A 171 6.72 7.35 -18.95
N LEU A 172 6.05 8.04 -18.04
CA LEU A 172 6.07 7.84 -16.59
C LEU A 172 4.71 7.40 -16.03
N ALA A 173 4.70 6.35 -15.22
CA ALA A 173 3.66 6.06 -14.25
C ALA A 173 4.23 6.19 -12.83
N HIS A 174 3.85 7.25 -12.10
CA HIS A 174 4.18 7.41 -10.69
C HIS A 174 3.01 6.96 -9.80
N TYR A 175 3.32 6.32 -8.68
CA TYR A 175 2.35 5.82 -7.73
C TYR A 175 2.72 6.26 -6.31
N LYS A 176 1.73 6.77 -5.59
CA LYS A 176 1.81 7.10 -4.16
C LYS A 176 1.10 6.03 -3.33
N GLY A 177 1.52 5.85 -2.08
CA GLY A 177 0.82 4.97 -1.16
C GLY A 177 -0.60 5.45 -0.88
N GLY A 178 -1.49 4.50 -0.59
CA GLY A 178 -2.93 4.75 -0.50
C GLY A 178 -3.54 4.76 0.90
N LEU A 179 -2.74 4.52 1.92
CA LEU A 179 -3.13 4.67 3.31
C LEU A 179 -2.13 5.61 3.98
N PRO A 180 -2.51 6.35 5.03
CA PRO A 180 -1.54 7.20 5.72
C PRO A 180 -0.44 6.34 6.37
N GLU A 181 -0.80 5.26 7.06
CA GLU A 181 0.11 4.37 7.79
C GLU A 181 -0.30 2.92 7.56
N SER A 182 0.67 1.99 7.54
CA SER A 182 0.43 0.56 7.37
C SER A 182 1.45 -0.27 8.16
N VAL A 183 0.97 -1.31 8.83
CA VAL A 183 1.82 -2.29 9.52
C VAL A 183 1.79 -3.59 8.74
N VAL A 184 2.96 -4.01 8.25
CA VAL A 184 3.11 -5.28 7.53
C VAL A 184 3.47 -6.38 8.54
N ASN A 185 2.45 -7.09 9.04
CA ASN A 185 2.60 -8.05 10.15
C ASN A 185 3.45 -9.27 9.80
N GLU A 186 3.17 -9.97 8.69
CA GLU A 186 3.81 -11.26 8.39
C GLU A 186 4.96 -11.18 7.36
N GLY A 187 5.42 -9.97 7.05
CA GLY A 187 6.06 -9.71 5.76
C GLY A 187 5.01 -9.78 4.65
N GLY A 188 5.24 -9.14 3.50
CA GLY A 188 4.14 -9.08 2.54
C GLY A 188 4.21 -7.95 1.55
N LEU A 189 3.10 -7.81 0.83
CA LEU A 189 2.97 -6.81 -0.20
C LEU A 189 2.75 -5.42 0.40
N ILE A 190 3.59 -4.46 0.04
CA ILE A 190 3.40 -3.06 0.36
C ILE A 190 2.37 -2.50 -0.63
N SER A 191 1.20 -2.14 -0.11
CA SER A 191 0.02 -1.70 -0.88
C SER A 191 -1.00 -1.07 0.09
N PRO A 192 -2.05 -0.35 -0.37
CA PRO A 192 -2.45 -0.06 -1.76
C PRO A 192 -1.64 1.08 -2.41
N TRP A 193 -1.67 1.12 -3.74
CA TRP A 193 -1.03 2.16 -4.56
C TRP A 193 -2.07 2.94 -5.35
N PHE A 194 -1.89 4.26 -5.43
CA PHE A 194 -2.69 5.12 -6.30
C PHE A 194 -1.81 5.82 -7.32
N LYS A 195 -2.24 5.84 -8.57
CA LYS A 195 -1.53 6.55 -9.63
C LYS A 195 -1.59 8.06 -9.36
N ASP A 196 -0.43 8.70 -9.29
CA ASP A 196 -0.31 10.14 -9.14
C ASP A 196 -0.25 10.79 -10.53
N LYS A 197 -1.42 11.21 -11.01
CA LYS A 197 -1.54 11.84 -12.34
C LYS A 197 -0.79 13.18 -12.41
N TYR A 198 -0.67 13.88 -11.29
CA TYR A 198 0.03 15.18 -11.24
C TYR A 198 1.53 14.99 -11.38
N ALA A 199 2.09 13.98 -10.74
CA ALA A 199 3.52 13.65 -10.87
C ALA A 199 3.89 13.20 -12.29
N SER A 200 2.98 12.51 -12.99
CA SER A 200 3.21 12.05 -14.37
C SER A 200 3.06 13.14 -15.44
N GLY A 201 2.18 14.13 -15.24
CA GLY A 201 1.96 15.23 -16.19
C GLY A 201 1.70 14.78 -17.63
N GLU A 202 2.30 15.48 -18.59
CA GLU A 202 2.19 15.19 -20.03
C GLU A 202 2.90 13.89 -20.44
N PHE A 203 3.88 13.45 -19.63
CA PHE A 203 4.63 12.22 -19.84
C PHE A 203 3.89 10.97 -19.36
N ALA A 204 2.59 11.04 -19.09
CA ALA A 204 1.89 9.92 -18.47
C ALA A 204 1.92 8.65 -19.33
N LEU A 205 2.46 7.55 -18.76
CA LEU A 205 2.34 6.22 -19.34
C LEU A 205 0.87 5.78 -19.28
N LYS A 206 0.23 5.74 -20.45
CA LYS A 206 -1.20 5.41 -20.60
C LYS A 206 -1.40 3.90 -20.42
N ASN A 207 -2.60 3.48 -19.98
CA ASN A 207 -3.00 2.07 -19.84
C ASN A 207 -2.34 1.18 -18.77
N THR A 208 -1.69 1.75 -17.74
CA THR A 208 -1.38 0.97 -16.54
C THR A 208 -2.64 0.76 -15.69
N THR A 209 -3.45 -0.23 -16.03
CA THR A 209 -4.57 -0.65 -15.16
C THR A 209 -4.01 -1.26 -13.88
N PHE A 210 -3.91 -0.46 -12.84
CA PHE A 210 -3.89 -0.97 -11.47
C PHE A 210 -5.27 -1.59 -11.23
N LYS A 211 -5.38 -2.91 -11.40
CA LYS A 211 -6.60 -3.61 -10.98
C LYS A 211 -6.56 -3.63 -9.46
N GLU A 212 -7.63 -3.15 -8.84
CA GLU A 212 -7.83 -3.03 -7.38
C GLU A 212 -7.87 -4.38 -6.64
N ALA A 213 -7.19 -5.39 -7.16
CA ALA A 213 -6.95 -6.66 -6.52
C ALA A 213 -5.44 -6.92 -6.50
N LYS A 214 -4.86 -6.87 -5.28
CA LYS A 214 -3.55 -7.44 -4.91
C LYS A 214 -2.30 -6.59 -5.21
N GLY A 215 -2.42 -5.26 -5.17
CA GLY A 215 -1.28 -4.33 -4.98
C GLY A 215 -0.12 -4.43 -5.99
N SER A 216 -0.39 -4.86 -7.22
CA SER A 216 0.58 -4.95 -8.32
C SER A 216 0.42 -3.82 -9.33
N VAL A 217 1.53 -3.39 -9.93
CA VAL A 217 1.53 -2.55 -11.13
C VAL A 217 1.72 -3.43 -12.36
N VAL A 218 0.77 -3.37 -13.30
CA VAL A 218 0.82 -4.12 -14.55
C VAL A 218 1.54 -3.31 -15.62
N VAL A 219 2.49 -3.94 -16.29
CA VAL A 219 3.25 -3.37 -17.40
C VAL A 219 2.35 -3.31 -18.64
N PRO A 220 2.13 -2.12 -19.24
CA PRO A 220 1.14 -1.95 -20.30
C PRO A 220 1.64 -2.42 -21.67
N GLU A 221 2.95 -2.37 -21.89
CA GLU A 221 3.61 -2.73 -23.14
C GLU A 221 5.04 -3.22 -22.90
N ALA A 222 5.55 -4.05 -23.80
CA ALA A 222 6.91 -4.56 -23.69
C ALA A 222 7.94 -3.45 -24.00
N GLY A 223 9.03 -3.40 -23.23
CA GLY A 223 10.05 -2.38 -23.41
C GLY A 223 11.10 -2.37 -22.30
N LEU A 224 12.06 -1.45 -22.42
CA LEU A 224 13.03 -1.14 -21.39
C LEU A 224 12.42 -0.13 -20.41
N TYR A 225 12.36 -0.52 -19.13
CA TYR A 225 11.83 0.31 -18.05
C TYR A 225 12.91 0.68 -17.03
N PHE A 226 12.89 1.93 -16.58
CA PHE A 226 13.50 2.32 -15.31
C PHE A 226 12.45 2.25 -14.21
N ILE A 227 12.71 1.44 -13.19
CA ILE A 227 11.79 1.13 -12.10
C ILE A 227 12.42 1.66 -10.82
N TYR A 228 11.68 2.43 -10.04
CA TYR A 228 12.16 2.98 -8.79
C TYR A 228 11.12 2.89 -7.69
N ALA A 229 11.57 2.83 -6.45
CA ALA A 229 10.72 2.85 -5.29
C ALA A 229 11.41 3.50 -4.10
N GLN A 230 10.60 4.06 -3.21
CA GLN A 230 11.00 4.46 -1.87
C GLN A 230 9.98 3.93 -0.87
N VAL A 231 10.45 3.41 0.26
CA VAL A 231 9.62 3.05 1.40
C VAL A 231 10.11 3.81 2.61
N TYR A 232 9.21 4.51 3.29
CA TYR A 232 9.47 5.24 4.51
C TYR A 232 9.05 4.42 5.73
N TYR A 233 10.00 4.06 6.58
CA TYR A 233 9.80 3.26 7.77
C TYR A 233 9.70 4.12 9.01
N LEU A 234 8.92 3.64 9.98
CA LEU A 234 8.76 4.18 11.34
C LEU A 234 9.22 3.18 12.42
N THR A 235 9.93 2.12 12.02
CA THR A 235 10.29 1.00 12.91
C THR A 235 11.68 1.23 13.53
N ARG A 236 11.74 1.23 14.87
CA ARG A 236 12.95 1.47 15.67
C ARG A 236 13.79 0.22 15.89
N ASN A 237 15.11 0.39 15.99
CA ASN A 237 16.08 -0.61 16.48
C ASN A 237 16.10 -1.94 15.72
N VAL A 238 15.56 -1.98 14.50
CA VAL A 238 15.55 -3.17 13.64
C VAL A 238 15.84 -2.77 12.20
N SER A 239 16.42 -3.70 11.42
CA SER A 239 16.69 -3.48 10.00
C SER A 239 15.39 -3.42 9.20
N ASN A 240 15.36 -2.65 8.13
CA ASN A 240 14.20 -2.55 7.26
C ASN A 240 14.61 -2.89 5.82
N SER A 241 13.94 -3.83 5.16
CA SER A 241 14.26 -4.20 3.79
C SER A 241 13.02 -4.54 2.98
N TYR A 242 12.99 -4.04 1.74
CA TYR A 242 11.99 -4.45 0.76
C TYR A 242 12.65 -4.76 -0.58
N SER A 243 11.93 -5.52 -1.39
CA SER A 243 12.34 -5.84 -2.75
C SER A 243 11.29 -5.37 -3.75
N ILE A 244 11.75 -4.83 -4.88
CA ILE A 244 10.96 -4.71 -6.10
C ILE A 244 10.95 -6.10 -6.74
N THR A 245 9.79 -6.71 -6.87
CA THR A 245 9.64 -8.08 -7.38
C THR A 245 8.78 -8.12 -8.63
N LEU A 246 9.22 -8.90 -9.62
CA LEU A 246 8.43 -9.27 -10.79
C LEU A 246 7.67 -10.56 -10.48
N LYS A 247 6.35 -10.52 -10.62
CA LYS A 247 5.49 -11.69 -10.51
C LYS A 247 5.14 -12.21 -11.91
N HIS A 248 5.72 -13.35 -12.25
CA HIS A 248 5.45 -14.04 -13.50
C HIS A 248 4.10 -14.75 -13.48
N GLU A 249 3.55 -15.10 -14.64
CA GLU A 249 2.27 -15.82 -14.77
C GLU A 249 2.27 -17.17 -14.05
N SER A 250 3.42 -17.85 -14.03
CA SER A 250 3.63 -19.12 -13.30
C SER A 250 3.53 -18.99 -11.78
N GLY A 251 3.36 -17.77 -11.24
CA GLY A 251 3.34 -17.49 -9.82
C GLY A 251 4.72 -17.30 -9.20
N LEU A 252 5.80 -17.48 -9.98
CA LEU A 252 7.17 -17.22 -9.54
C LEU A 252 7.37 -15.72 -9.31
N GLU A 253 7.92 -15.36 -8.15
CA GLU A 253 8.27 -13.99 -7.79
C GLU A 253 9.79 -13.83 -7.85
N ILE A 254 10.28 -12.95 -8.73
CA ILE A 254 11.70 -12.72 -9.00
C ILE A 254 12.08 -11.33 -8.46
N PRO A 255 12.99 -11.23 -7.47
CA PRO A 255 13.47 -9.93 -7.00
C PRO A 255 14.33 -9.26 -8.08
N LEU A 256 13.98 -8.02 -8.43
CA LEU A 256 14.69 -7.18 -9.41
C LEU A 256 15.68 -6.23 -8.75
N ALA A 257 15.30 -5.68 -7.59
CA ALA A 257 16.11 -4.78 -6.78
C ALA A 257 15.72 -4.93 -5.31
N THR A 258 16.66 -4.70 -4.39
CA THR A 258 16.41 -4.75 -2.95
C THR A 258 17.02 -3.55 -2.28
N CYS A 259 16.24 -2.90 -1.42
CA CYS A 259 16.72 -1.87 -0.52
C CYS A 259 16.85 -2.45 0.88
N SER A 260 17.94 -2.13 1.58
CA SER A 260 18.15 -2.51 2.97
C SER A 260 18.64 -1.30 3.75
N SER A 261 17.93 -0.97 4.83
CA SER A 261 18.28 0.07 5.79
C SER A 261 18.68 -0.62 7.10
N PRO A 262 19.84 -0.28 7.68
CA PRO A 262 20.26 -0.83 8.97
C PRO A 262 19.31 -0.37 10.09
N PRO A 263 19.39 -0.98 11.28
CA PRO A 263 18.67 -0.50 12.46
C PRO A 263 18.87 0.99 12.70
N ASN A 264 17.77 1.72 12.92
CA ASN A 264 17.79 3.13 13.32
C ASN A 264 17.10 3.30 14.68
N GLU A 265 17.78 3.98 15.62
CA GLU A 265 17.26 4.31 16.94
C GLU A 265 16.07 5.28 16.91
N GLN A 266 16.08 6.28 16.00
CA GLN A 266 14.95 7.20 15.85
C GLN A 266 13.72 6.48 15.27
N GLY A 267 13.95 5.44 14.47
CA GLY A 267 12.94 4.62 13.81
C GLY A 267 12.45 5.16 12.49
N GLU A 268 12.84 6.38 12.13
CA GLU A 268 12.48 7.01 10.87
C GLU A 268 13.57 6.76 9.84
N SER A 269 13.25 6.10 8.73
CA SER A 269 14.20 5.97 7.62
C SER A 269 13.51 5.81 6.28
N SER A 270 14.00 6.51 5.26
CA SER A 270 13.63 6.28 3.87
C SER A 270 14.62 5.32 3.22
N CYS A 271 14.11 4.25 2.59
CA CYS A 271 14.92 3.31 1.83
C CYS A 271 14.53 3.42 0.34
N TYR A 272 15.42 3.96 -0.49
CA TYR A 272 15.21 4.10 -1.93
C TYR A 272 16.04 3.06 -2.70
N THR A 273 15.45 2.48 -3.75
CA THR A 273 16.21 1.66 -4.72
C THR A 273 15.59 1.79 -6.11
N ALA A 274 16.39 1.50 -7.13
CA ALA A 274 15.96 1.54 -8.52
C ALA A 274 16.73 0.52 -9.37
N THR A 275 16.16 0.15 -10.51
CA THR A 275 16.79 -0.75 -11.49
C THR A 275 16.24 -0.51 -12.88
N ALA A 276 17.01 -0.85 -13.92
CA ALA A 276 16.57 -0.86 -15.30
C ALA A 276 16.36 -2.31 -15.76
N ARG A 277 15.21 -2.60 -16.38
CA ARG A 277 14.88 -3.96 -16.83
C ARG A 277 14.01 -3.94 -18.08
N ALA A 278 14.30 -4.87 -19.00
CA ALA A 278 13.35 -5.21 -20.06
C ALA A 278 12.17 -5.98 -19.44
N LEU A 279 10.96 -5.46 -19.63
CA LEU A 279 9.72 -6.06 -19.16
C LEU A 279 8.83 -6.39 -20.35
N LYS A 280 8.01 -7.44 -20.18
CA LYS A 280 6.99 -7.81 -21.15
C LYS A 280 5.68 -7.14 -20.80
N LYS A 281 4.80 -7.03 -21.80
CA LYS A 281 3.41 -6.67 -21.56
C LYS A 281 2.79 -7.66 -20.56
N ASP A 282 1.94 -7.15 -19.67
CA ASP A 282 1.21 -7.89 -18.64
C ASP A 282 2.05 -8.44 -17.47
N ASP A 283 3.37 -8.20 -17.47
CA ASP A 283 4.24 -8.40 -16.31
C ASP A 283 3.70 -7.61 -15.10
N LYS A 284 3.81 -8.19 -13.89
CA LYS A 284 3.31 -7.59 -12.65
C LYS A 284 4.45 -7.23 -11.72
N LEU A 285 4.64 -5.94 -11.48
CA LEU A 285 5.58 -5.45 -10.48
C LEU A 285 4.90 -5.29 -9.12
N GLN A 286 5.63 -5.61 -8.06
CA GLN A 286 5.18 -5.58 -6.67
C GLN A 286 6.30 -5.08 -5.77
N LEU A 287 5.95 -4.41 -4.67
CA LEU A 287 6.89 -4.16 -3.57
C LEU A 287 6.64 -5.14 -2.44
N ARG A 288 7.66 -5.90 -2.04
CA ARG A 288 7.55 -6.87 -0.95
C ARG A 288 8.43 -6.49 0.23
N GLN A 289 7.80 -6.30 1.38
CA GLN A 289 8.46 -6.27 2.66
C GLN A 289 9.07 -7.64 2.96
N ARG A 290 10.35 -7.66 3.33
CA ARG A 290 11.06 -8.90 3.67
C ARG A 290 10.87 -9.28 5.14
N GLU A 291 10.88 -8.30 6.03
CA GLU A 291 10.70 -8.53 7.46
C GLU A 291 9.23 -8.43 7.91
N ARG A 292 8.97 -9.03 9.07
CA ARG A 292 7.68 -8.97 9.77
C ARG A 292 7.55 -7.72 10.61
N ASN A 293 6.33 -7.35 10.97
CA ASN A 293 6.01 -6.25 11.88
C ASN A 293 6.74 -4.94 11.53
N ARG A 294 6.67 -4.52 10.25
CA ARG A 294 7.25 -3.25 9.80
C ARG A 294 6.19 -2.18 9.69
N HIS A 295 6.43 -1.06 10.36
CA HIS A 295 5.58 0.13 10.28
C HIS A 295 6.08 1.01 9.14
N ILE A 296 5.20 1.26 8.17
CA ILE A 296 5.48 1.98 6.93
C ILE A 296 4.52 3.16 6.82
N LEU A 297 5.08 4.33 6.50
CA LEU A 297 4.32 5.55 6.25
C LEU A 297 4.04 5.65 4.75
N LEU A 298 2.79 5.39 4.36
CA LEU A 298 2.35 5.27 2.96
C LEU A 298 1.88 6.62 2.38
N ARG A 299 2.20 7.75 3.02
CA ARG A 299 1.81 9.09 2.53
C ARG A 299 2.56 9.51 1.26
N GLN A 300 1.92 10.41 0.50
CA GLN A 300 2.51 11.05 -0.66
C GLN A 300 3.85 11.73 -0.29
N GLY A 301 4.86 11.57 -1.14
CA GLY A 301 6.21 12.12 -0.93
C GLY A 301 7.12 11.27 -0.03
N GLN A 302 6.57 10.29 0.69
CA GLN A 302 7.35 9.44 1.61
C GLN A 302 7.55 8.04 1.05
N THR A 303 6.46 7.37 0.69
CA THR A 303 6.49 6.04 0.06
C THR A 303 5.84 6.09 -1.32
N PHE A 304 6.59 5.65 -2.33
CA PHE A 304 6.19 5.71 -3.73
C PHE A 304 6.84 4.60 -4.56
N LEU A 305 6.23 4.32 -5.71
CA LEU A 305 6.69 3.39 -6.73
C LEU A 305 6.53 4.07 -8.09
N GLY A 306 7.50 3.92 -8.98
CA GLY A 306 7.40 4.48 -10.32
C GLY A 306 8.01 3.61 -11.40
N LEU A 307 7.44 3.73 -12.60
CA LEU A 307 7.90 3.07 -13.81
C LEU A 307 8.07 4.14 -14.89
N VAL A 308 9.24 4.17 -15.52
CA VAL A 308 9.53 5.01 -16.68
C VAL A 308 9.81 4.09 -17.86
N LEU A 309 8.95 4.11 -18.87
CA LEU A 309 9.24 3.48 -20.15
C LEU A 309 10.30 4.33 -20.86
N LEU A 310 11.50 3.78 -20.91
CA LEU A 310 12.66 4.41 -21.55
C LEU A 310 12.66 4.14 -23.05
N SER A 311 12.27 2.93 -23.47
CA SER A 311 12.17 2.59 -24.89
C SER A 311 11.23 1.40 -25.10
N PRO A 312 10.25 1.47 -26.03
CA PRO A 312 9.39 0.34 -26.35
C PRO A 312 10.21 -0.77 -27.03
N SER A 313 9.80 -2.01 -26.84
CA SER A 313 10.45 -3.14 -27.54
C SER A 313 10.13 -3.05 -29.04
N PRO A 314 11.12 -3.29 -29.93
CA PRO A 314 10.85 -3.35 -31.36
C PRO A 314 9.83 -4.45 -31.62
N SER A 315 8.63 -4.05 -32.09
CA SER A 315 7.62 -5.01 -32.49
C SER A 315 8.10 -5.71 -33.75
N PHE A 316 8.53 -6.97 -33.64
CA PHE A 316 8.62 -7.84 -34.81
C PHE A 316 7.19 -8.13 -35.26
N LYS A 317 6.75 -7.42 -36.29
CA LYS A 317 5.54 -7.74 -37.04
C LYS A 317 5.84 -8.86 -38.03
#